data_AF-A0A8B0SVR5-F1
#
_entry.id   AF-A0A8B0SVR5-F1
#
_cell.length_a   1.000
_cell.length_b   1.000
_cell.length_c   1.000
_cell.angle_alpha   90.00
_cell.angle_beta   90.00
_cell.angle_gamma   90.00
#
_symmetry.space_group_name_H-M   'P 1'
#
loop_
_entity.id
_entity.type
_entity.pdbx_description
1 polymer ?
#
loop_
_entity_poly.entity_id
_entity_poly.type
_entity_poly.pdbx_seq_one_letter_code
_entity_poly.pdbx_strand_id
1 'polypeptide(L)'
;MSLFIWAGGIDNCMTFEEYGHQLRDHVFRCTGLTIGVGLAPTKKPLAKACQYSSKTRPQFGGVLALTAGQRNRIDKMLSLMPVEEVWGVGGRTTSKLHAMGITTALELARTNPCIHKTKLHRSS
;
A
#
# COMPACT_ATOMS: atom_id res chain seq x y z
N MET A 1 -7.47 11.21 3.44
CA MET A 1 -7.99 10.06 4.20
C MET A 1 -7.91 8.80 3.32
N SER A 2 -7.36 7.69 3.81
CA SER A 2 -7.36 6.39 3.11
C SER A 2 -8.17 5.40 3.93
N LEU A 3 -9.25 4.86 3.37
CA LEU A 3 -10.03 3.77 3.98
C LEU A 3 -9.50 2.43 3.49
N PHE A 4 -9.39 1.45 4.39
CA PHE A 4 -9.01 0.08 4.06
C PHE A 4 -10.19 -0.84 4.36
N ILE A 5 -10.55 -1.66 3.39
CA ILE A 5 -11.56 -2.69 3.52
C ILE A 5 -10.94 -4.04 3.16
N TRP A 6 -11.43 -5.10 3.80
CA TRP A 6 -11.07 -6.45 3.41
C TRP A 6 -11.98 -6.86 2.25
N ALA A 7 -11.36 -7.32 1.16
CA ALA A 7 -12.03 -7.58 -0.12
C ALA A 7 -11.79 -9.03 -0.59
N GLY A 8 -11.65 -9.98 0.34
CA GLY A 8 -11.46 -11.38 -0.01
C GLY A 8 -12.73 -12.01 -0.57
N GLY A 9 -12.58 -12.92 -1.53
CA GLY A 9 -13.69 -13.62 -2.18
C GLY A 9 -14.29 -12.89 -3.40
N ILE A 10 -13.87 -11.65 -3.69
CA ILE A 10 -14.29 -10.93 -4.90
C ILE A 10 -13.69 -11.56 -6.17
N ASP A 11 -12.54 -12.25 -6.04
CA ASP A 11 -11.86 -12.93 -7.14
C ASP A 11 -12.69 -14.02 -7.81
N ASN A 12 -13.71 -14.53 -7.10
CA ASN A 12 -14.59 -15.59 -7.59
C ASN A 12 -15.72 -15.05 -8.49
N CYS A 13 -16.00 -13.74 -8.45
CA CYS A 13 -17.10 -13.11 -9.19
C CYS A 13 -16.63 -12.09 -10.24
N MET A 14 -15.48 -11.44 -10.05
CA MET A 14 -14.92 -10.45 -10.99
C MET A 14 -13.44 -10.17 -10.71
N THR A 15 -12.74 -9.52 -11.65
CA THR A 15 -11.36 -9.10 -11.39
C THR A 15 -11.29 -7.90 -10.44
N PHE A 16 -10.21 -7.81 -9.67
CA PHE A 16 -9.99 -6.70 -8.74
C PHE A 16 -9.89 -5.32 -9.41
N GLU A 17 -9.42 -5.29 -10.66
CA GLU A 17 -9.32 -4.04 -11.43
C GLU A 17 -10.72 -3.57 -11.85
N GLU A 18 -11.57 -4.46 -12.37
CA GLU A 18 -12.95 -4.15 -12.71
C GLU A 18 -13.74 -3.66 -11.49
N TYR A 19 -13.60 -4.34 -10.35
CA TYR A 19 -14.21 -3.91 -9.10
C TYR A 19 -13.75 -2.51 -8.68
N GLY A 20 -12.46 -2.22 -8.80
CA GLY A 20 -11.91 -0.90 -8.48
C GLY A 20 -12.44 0.21 -9.38
N HIS A 21 -12.62 -0.06 -10.68
CA HIS A 21 -13.24 0.88 -11.61
C HIS A 21 -14.72 1.11 -11.30
N GLN A 22 -15.49 0.05 -11.06
CA GLN A 22 -16.91 0.18 -10.67
C GLN A 22 -17.07 0.98 -9.37
N LEU A 23 -16.22 0.73 -8.37
CA LEU A 23 -16.24 1.47 -7.11
C LEU A 23 -15.93 2.96 -7.33
N ARG A 24 -14.92 3.26 -8.15
CA ARG A 24 -14.57 4.63 -8.50
C ARG A 24 -15.72 5.36 -9.20
N ASP A 25 -16.36 4.72 -10.17
CA ASP A 25 -17.47 5.30 -10.92
C ASP A 25 -18.73 5.45 -10.07
N HIS A 26 -18.97 4.52 -9.13
CA HIS A 26 -20.05 4.64 -8.17
C HIS A 26 -19.85 5.82 -7.24
N VAL A 27 -18.66 5.95 -6.64
CA VAL A 27 -18.33 7.08 -5.76
C VAL A 27 -18.36 8.40 -6.53
N PHE A 28 -17.86 8.43 -7.76
CA PHE A 28 -17.92 9.63 -8.61
C PHE A 28 -19.36 10.06 -8.90
N ARG A 29 -20.26 9.11 -9.21
CA ARG A 29 -21.69 9.42 -9.42
C ARG A 29 -22.39 9.89 -8.15
N CYS A 30 -22.06 9.31 -6.99
CA CYS A 30 -22.73 9.65 -5.74
C CYS A 30 -22.21 10.95 -5.11
N THR A 31 -20.93 11.27 -5.27
CA THR A 31 -20.28 12.39 -4.54
C THR A 31 -19.64 13.44 -5.45
N GLY A 32 -19.48 13.17 -6.74
CA GLY A 32 -18.74 14.03 -7.67
C GLY A 32 -17.21 13.98 -7.48
N LEU A 33 -16.70 13.19 -6.53
CA LEU A 33 -15.29 13.12 -6.21
C LEU A 33 -14.63 11.90 -6.87
N THR A 34 -13.48 12.13 -7.52
CA THR A 34 -12.67 11.03 -8.05
C THR A 34 -11.81 10.43 -6.94
N ILE A 35 -11.89 9.11 -6.77
CA ILE A 35 -11.08 8.38 -5.80
C ILE A 35 -10.01 7.53 -6.52
N GLY A 36 -8.89 7.32 -5.82
CA GLY A 36 -7.85 6.37 -6.22
C GLY A 36 -8.01 5.07 -5.43
N VAL A 37 -8.16 3.96 -6.13
CA VAL A 37 -8.36 2.62 -5.54
C VAL A 37 -7.08 1.81 -5.69
N GLY A 38 -6.65 1.16 -4.59
CA GLY A 38 -5.47 0.29 -4.56
C GLY A 38 -5.81 -1.03 -3.89
N LEU A 39 -5.65 -2.15 -4.61
CA LEU A 39 -5.88 -3.49 -4.08
C LEU A 39 -4.57 -4.27 -3.99
N ALA A 40 -4.41 -5.05 -2.92
CA ALA A 40 -3.22 -5.84 -2.68
C ALA A 40 -3.54 -7.08 -1.82
N PRO A 41 -2.84 -8.20 -2.01
CA PRO A 41 -3.16 -9.49 -1.40
C PRO A 41 -2.60 -9.66 0.02
N THR A 42 -1.64 -8.84 0.46
CA THR A 42 -0.97 -8.99 1.77
C THR A 42 -0.68 -7.64 2.43
N LYS A 43 -0.45 -7.67 3.76
CA LYS A 43 0.03 -6.64 4.70
C LYS A 43 -0.27 -5.16 4.34
N LYS A 44 -0.95 -4.47 5.26
CA LYS A 44 -1.28 -3.02 5.28
C LYS A 44 -0.33 -2.06 4.50
N PRO A 45 1.01 -2.14 4.57
CA PRO A 45 1.92 -1.35 3.72
C PRO A 45 1.69 -1.48 2.20
N LEU A 46 1.38 -2.67 1.70
CA LEU A 46 1.29 -2.90 0.26
C LEU A 46 0.03 -2.29 -0.37
N ALA A 47 -1.12 -2.38 0.31
CA ALA A 47 -2.35 -1.74 -0.15
C ALA A 47 -2.19 -0.21 -0.20
N LYS A 48 -1.49 0.37 0.78
CA LYS A 48 -1.13 1.80 0.78
C LYS A 48 -0.21 2.14 -0.40
N ALA A 49 0.79 1.30 -0.68
CA ALA A 49 1.68 1.47 -1.84
C ALA A 49 0.92 1.42 -3.17
N CYS A 50 -0.06 0.52 -3.31
CA CYS A 50 -0.93 0.48 -4.49
C CYS A 50 -1.74 1.76 -4.62
N GLN A 51 -2.35 2.22 -3.53
CA GLN A 51 -3.16 3.44 -3.55
C GLN A 51 -2.31 4.68 -3.86
N TYR A 52 -1.11 4.78 -3.28
CA TYR A 52 -0.16 5.84 -3.57
C TYR A 52 0.21 5.81 -5.06
N SER A 53 0.62 4.65 -5.56
CA SER A 53 1.02 4.48 -6.97
C SER A 53 -0.11 4.78 -7.95
N SER A 54 -1.35 4.42 -7.59
CA SER A 54 -2.56 4.70 -8.36
C SER A 54 -2.85 6.20 -8.51
N LYS A 55 -2.48 7.01 -7.51
CA LYS A 55 -2.61 8.48 -7.55
C LYS A 55 -1.41 9.17 -8.19
N THR A 56 -0.20 8.71 -7.88
CA THR A 56 1.04 9.33 -8.34
C THR A 56 1.30 9.05 -9.82
N ARG A 57 0.76 7.96 -10.37
CA ARG A 57 0.99 7.57 -11.76
C ARG A 57 -0.30 7.54 -12.58
N PRO A 58 -0.49 8.51 -13.51
CA PRO A 58 -1.69 8.55 -14.35
C PRO A 58 -1.83 7.34 -15.28
N GLN A 59 -0.74 6.61 -15.53
CA GLN A 59 -0.71 5.39 -16.34
C GLN A 59 -1.64 4.27 -15.83
N PHE A 60 -2.02 4.29 -14.55
CA PHE A 60 -2.93 3.29 -13.96
C PHE A 60 -4.39 3.76 -13.93
N GLY A 61 -4.70 4.97 -14.43
CA GLY A 61 -6.07 5.44 -14.51
C GLY A 61 -6.79 5.46 -13.15
N GLY A 62 -6.07 5.66 -12.04
CA GLY A 62 -6.66 5.74 -10.69
C GLY A 62 -7.08 4.41 -10.07
N VAL A 63 -6.79 3.26 -10.69
CA VAL A 63 -7.02 1.93 -10.10
C VAL A 63 -5.78 1.06 -10.28
N LEU A 64 -5.28 0.48 -9.19
CA LEU A 64 -4.17 -0.47 -9.25
C LEU A 64 -4.47 -1.67 -8.37
N ALA A 65 -4.64 -2.84 -8.97
CA ALA A 65 -4.72 -4.10 -8.25
C ALA A 65 -3.42 -4.89 -8.42
N LEU A 66 -2.85 -5.33 -7.31
CA LEU A 66 -1.79 -6.33 -7.30
C LEU A 66 -2.34 -7.65 -6.76
N THR A 67 -1.85 -8.75 -7.33
CA THR A 67 -2.19 -10.12 -6.91
C THR A 67 -0.93 -10.82 -6.40
N ALA A 68 -1.07 -11.84 -5.54
CA ALA A 68 0.07 -12.49 -4.87
C ALA A 68 1.08 -13.11 -5.85
N GLY A 69 0.66 -13.47 -7.06
CA GLY A 69 1.52 -13.96 -8.13
C GLY A 69 2.44 -12.90 -8.77
N GLN A 70 2.21 -11.61 -8.52
CA GLN A 70 2.96 -10.51 -9.17
C GLN A 70 4.11 -9.97 -8.30
N ARG A 71 4.95 -10.85 -7.78
CA ARG A 71 5.99 -10.49 -6.80
C ARG A 71 6.97 -9.43 -7.32
N ASN A 72 7.41 -9.53 -8.58
CA ASN A 72 8.29 -8.52 -9.20
C ASN A 72 7.66 -7.13 -9.25
N ARG A 73 6.35 -7.05 -9.49
CA ARG A 73 5.61 -5.77 -9.56
C ARG A 73 5.44 -5.19 -8.15
N ILE A 74 5.21 -6.06 -7.16
CA ILE A 74 5.16 -5.70 -5.74
C ILE A 74 6.51 -5.12 -5.27
N ASP A 75 7.62 -5.81 -5.52
CA ASP A 75 8.96 -5.33 -5.16
C ASP A 75 9.25 -3.95 -5.79
N LYS A 76 8.90 -3.78 -7.07
CA LYS A 76 9.07 -2.49 -7.77
C LYS A 76 8.21 -1.38 -7.19
N MET A 77 6.97 -1.66 -6.76
CA MET A 77 6.13 -0.63 -6.13
C MET A 77 6.63 -0.26 -4.74
N LEU A 78 7.12 -1.25 -3.97
CA LEU A 78 7.69 -1.00 -2.64
C LEU A 78 9.02 -0.26 -2.70
N SER A 79 9.84 -0.45 -3.76
CA SER A 79 11.10 0.28 -3.90
C SER A 79 10.90 1.77 -4.20
N LEU A 80 9.73 2.13 -4.72
CA LEU A 80 9.38 3.49 -5.07
C LEU A 80 8.64 4.23 -3.96
N MET A 81 8.13 3.50 -2.96
CA MET A 81 7.44 4.10 -1.83
C MET A 81 8.43 4.45 -0.73
N PRO A 82 8.51 5.72 -0.30
CA PRO A 82 9.36 6.09 0.82
C PRO A 82 8.84 5.46 2.11
N VAL A 83 9.75 5.19 3.04
CA VAL A 83 9.41 4.48 4.28
C VAL A 83 8.48 5.28 5.21
N GLU A 84 8.46 6.61 5.06
CA GLU A 84 7.58 7.52 5.79
C GLU A 84 6.10 7.37 5.43
N GLU A 85 5.80 6.92 4.21
CA GLU A 85 4.43 6.64 3.75
C GLU A 85 3.93 5.28 4.26
N VAL A 86 4.80 4.47 4.86
CA VAL A 86 4.41 3.20 5.46
C VAL A 86 3.64 3.45 6.75
N TRP A 87 2.41 2.93 6.79
CA TRP A 87 1.58 3.00 7.98
C TRP A 87 2.24 2.34 9.21
N GLY A 88 2.32 3.09 10.31
CA GLY A 88 2.96 2.66 11.55
C GLY A 88 4.42 3.12 11.71
N VAL A 89 5.02 3.71 10.67
CA VAL A 89 6.33 4.36 10.76
C VAL A 89 6.13 5.86 11.04
N GLY A 90 6.14 6.23 12.32
CA GLY A 90 6.13 7.65 12.71
C GLY A 90 7.49 8.32 12.49
N GLY A 91 7.53 9.66 12.51
CA GLY A 91 8.76 10.43 12.21
C GLY A 91 10.00 10.02 13.02
N ARG A 92 9.84 9.69 14.32
CA ARG A 92 10.94 9.17 15.16
C ARG A 92 11.51 7.84 14.65
N THR A 93 10.65 6.99 14.10
CA THR A 93 11.02 5.69 13.52
C THR A 93 11.65 5.90 12.15
N THR A 94 11.12 6.84 11.34
CA THR A 94 11.71 7.25 10.07
C THR A 94 13.16 7.71 10.24
N SER A 95 13.44 8.61 11.19
CA SER A 95 14.81 9.08 11.45
C SER A 95 15.75 7.94 11.86
N LYS A 96 15.27 6.98 12.67
CA LYS A 96 16.06 5.78 13.03
C LYS A 96 16.31 4.87 11.84
N LEU A 97 15.32 4.68 10.97
CA LEU A 97 15.44 3.86 9.76
C LEU A 97 16.41 4.50 8.76
N HIS A 98 16.35 5.83 8.58
CA HIS A 98 17.28 6.58 7.75
C HIS A 98 18.71 6.47 8.26
N ALA A 99 18.92 6.53 9.59
CA ALA A 99 20.24 6.31 10.18
C ALA A 99 20.78 4.88 9.97
N MET A 100 19.91 3.90 9.76
CA MET A 100 20.26 2.52 9.40
C MET A 100 20.38 2.30 7.89
N GLY A 101 20.24 3.35 7.06
CA GLY A 101 20.27 3.26 5.59
C GLY A 101 18.96 2.78 4.95
N ILE A 102 17.90 2.54 5.73
CA ILE A 102 16.60 2.08 5.24
C ILE A 102 15.75 3.30 4.88
N THR A 103 15.56 3.52 3.57
CA THR A 103 14.79 4.69 3.06
C THR A 103 13.52 4.28 2.33
N THR A 104 13.44 3.04 1.87
CA THR A 104 12.31 2.55 1.06
C THR A 104 11.45 1.52 1.82
N ALA A 105 10.18 1.44 1.44
CA ALA A 105 9.26 0.44 1.97
C ALA A 105 9.69 -0.99 1.61
N LEU A 106 10.41 -1.17 0.49
CA LEU A 106 10.97 -2.46 0.11
C LEU A 106 12.05 -2.94 1.08
N GLU A 107 12.98 -2.05 1.44
CA GLU A 107 14.01 -2.36 2.43
C GLU A 107 13.37 -2.68 3.79
N LEU A 108 12.34 -1.92 4.18
CA LEU A 108 11.57 -2.23 5.39
C LEU A 108 10.89 -3.61 5.30
N ALA A 109 10.32 -3.97 4.15
CA ALA A 109 9.65 -5.27 3.95
C ALA A 109 10.64 -6.46 3.95
N ARG A 110 11.86 -6.24 3.45
CA ARG A 110 12.97 -7.20 3.49
C ARG A 110 13.59 -7.32 4.87
N THR A 111 13.53 -6.25 5.66
CA THR A 111 13.98 -6.25 7.06
C THR A 111 12.96 -6.99 7.93
N ASN A 112 13.35 -8.14 8.48
CA ASN A 112 12.43 -9.08 9.14
C ASN A 112 11.49 -8.42 10.19
N PRO A 113 10.19 -8.80 10.22
CA PRO A 113 9.21 -8.27 11.17
C PRO A 113 9.53 -8.59 12.65
N CYS A 114 10.41 -9.56 12.89
CA CYS A 114 10.88 -9.98 14.21
C CYS A 114 11.62 -8.86 14.96
N ILE A 115 12.25 -7.92 14.25
CA ILE A 115 13.09 -6.87 14.85
C ILE A 115 12.24 -5.68 15.33
N HIS A 116 11.07 -5.48 14.72
CA HIS A 116 10.22 -4.30 14.93
C HIS A 116 9.37 -4.38 16.21
N LYS A 117 8.96 -5.58 16.64
CA LYS A 117 8.18 -5.74 17.88
C LYS A 117 9.02 -5.65 19.15
N THR A 118 10.29 -6.03 19.09
CA THR A 118 11.13 -6.23 20.29
C THR A 118 11.83 -4.95 20.75
N LYS A 119 12.10 -3.99 19.85
CA LYS A 119 12.80 -2.73 20.21
C LYS A 119 11.88 -1.55 20.52
N LEU A 120 10.59 -1.60 20.15
CA LEU A 120 9.67 -0.49 20.41
C LEU A 120 8.97 -0.59 21.79
N HIS A 121 8.96 -1.77 22.42
CA HIS A 121 8.35 -2.00 23.74
C HIS A 121 9.32 -1.91 24.93
N ARG A 122 10.61 -1.59 24.71
CA ARG A 122 11.65 -1.56 25.76
C ARG A 122 12.16 -0.15 26.10
N SER A 123 11.39 0.89 25.81
CA SER A 123 11.72 2.26 26.22
C SER A 123 10.48 2.95 26.77
N SER A 124 10.06 2.50 27.94
CA SER A 124 9.23 3.23 28.91
C SER A 124 9.87 3.04 30.27
#